data_AF-A0A252D794-F1
#
_entry.id   AF-A0A252D794-F1
#
_cell.length_a   1.000
_cell.length_b   1.000
_cell.length_c   1.000
_cell.angle_alpha   90.00
_cell.angle_beta   90.00
_cell.angle_gamma   90.00
#
_symmetry.space_group_name_H-M   'P 1'
#
loop_
_entity.id
_entity.type
_entity.pdbx_description
1 polymer ?
#
loop_
_entity_poly.entity_id
_entity_poly.type
_entity_poly.pdbx_seq_one_letter_code
_entity_poly.pdbx_strand_id
1 'polypeptide(L)'
;MNTDPLLAEAPELNHQLSSANMKLALLEEFRQAAYRYLGRAHDATFELTDAILLTRNAYSLAELSLSPVFKRKWPSIYILAKGDPGNMVINLN
;
A
#
# COMPACT_ATOMS: atom_id res chain seq x y z
N MET A 1 18.11 47.83 13.23
CA MET A 1 17.20 46.92 13.96
C MET A 1 15.99 46.66 13.08
N ASN A 2 16.02 45.58 12.31
CA ASN A 2 14.83 44.99 11.70
C ASN A 2 15.07 43.49 11.75
N THR A 3 14.46 42.83 12.73
CA THR A 3 14.32 41.38 12.76
C THR A 3 12.96 41.10 12.15
N ASP A 4 12.95 40.66 10.90
CA ASP A 4 11.74 40.17 10.25
C ASP A 4 11.14 39.01 11.07
N PRO A 5 9.88 39.07 11.53
CA PRO A 5 9.31 38.05 12.41
C PRO A 5 8.93 36.73 11.71
N LEU A 6 9.12 36.64 10.38
CA LEU A 6 8.56 35.56 9.55
C LEU A 6 9.51 34.37 9.31
N LEU A 7 10.69 34.33 9.94
CA LEU A 7 11.66 33.24 9.78
C LEU A 7 11.79 32.33 11.03
N ALA A 8 10.98 32.55 12.07
CA ALA A 8 11.09 31.82 13.34
C ALA A 8 10.28 30.50 13.42
N GLU A 9 9.39 30.21 12.46
CA GLU A 9 8.51 29.01 12.51
C GLU A 9 9.06 27.77 11.76
N ALA A 10 10.20 27.87 11.08
CA ALA A 10 10.75 26.78 10.27
C ALA A 10 11.37 25.55 11.00
N PRO A 11 11.84 25.59 12.27
CA PRO A 11 12.55 24.45 12.86
C PRO A 11 11.64 23.29 13.29
N GLU A 12 10.38 23.57 13.64
CA GLU A 12 9.44 22.54 14.12
C GLU A 12 9.00 21.58 13.01
N LEU A 13 8.72 22.13 11.81
CA LEU A 13 8.33 21.34 10.65
C LEU A 13 9.45 20.39 10.20
N ASN A 14 10.71 20.81 10.31
CA ASN A 14 11.84 20.00 9.86
C ASN A 14 12.08 18.78 10.77
N HIS A 15 11.86 18.93 12.08
CA HIS A 15 11.94 17.82 13.03
C HIS A 15 10.79 16.81 12.83
N GLN A 16 9.57 17.30 12.59
CA GLN A 16 8.41 16.45 12.31
C GLN A 16 8.58 15.67 11.00
N LEU A 17 9.02 16.32 9.92
CA LEU A 17 9.32 15.68 8.65
C LEU A 17 10.44 14.64 8.79
N SER A 18 11.50 14.94 9.55
CA SER A 18 12.57 13.99 9.86
C SER A 18 12.04 12.75 10.61
N SER A 19 11.18 12.97 11.62
CA SER A 19 10.55 11.88 12.37
C SER A 19 9.59 11.04 11.53
N ALA A 20 8.84 11.67 10.62
CA ALA A 20 7.93 10.98 9.71
C ALA A 20 8.72 10.14 8.69
N ASN A 21 9.79 10.69 8.13
CA ASN A 21 10.67 9.98 7.20
C ASN A 21 11.34 8.78 7.86
N MET A 22 11.80 8.90 9.11
CA MET A 22 12.32 7.76 9.88
C MET A 22 11.27 6.66 10.07
N LYS A 23 10.02 7.04 10.39
CA LYS A 23 8.91 6.07 10.52
C LYS A 23 8.60 5.39 9.18
N LEU A 24 8.61 6.12 8.07
CA LEU A 24 8.40 5.56 6.74
C LEU A 24 9.49 4.55 6.37
N ALA A 25 10.76 4.90 6.60
CA ALA A 25 11.89 3.99 6.36
C ALA A 25 11.75 2.69 7.17
N LEU A 26 11.36 2.77 8.44
CA LEU A 26 11.10 1.60 9.28
C LEU A 26 10.00 0.69 8.71
N LEU A 27 8.90 1.28 8.22
CA LEU A 27 7.80 0.52 7.61
C LEU A 27 8.22 -0.13 6.29
N GLU A 28 9.06 0.53 5.50
CA GLU A 28 9.62 -0.04 4.27
C GLU A 28 10.55 -1.23 4.57
N GLU A 29 11.43 -1.10 5.56
CA GLU A 29 12.30 -2.19 6.01
C GLU A 29 11.48 -3.38 6.52
N PHE A 30 10.47 -3.12 7.35
CA PHE A 30 9.55 -4.16 7.82
C PHE A 30 8.89 -4.90 6.65
N ARG A 31 8.37 -4.16 5.65
CA ARG A 31 7.72 -4.74 4.47
C ARG A 31 8.71 -5.63 3.69
N GLN A 32 9.92 -5.13 3.43
CA GLN A 32 10.95 -5.88 2.72
C GLN A 32 11.38 -7.14 3.47
N ALA A 33 11.52 -7.05 4.81
CA ALA A 33 11.84 -8.19 5.64
C ALA A 33 10.71 -9.25 5.56
N ALA A 34 9.44 -8.84 5.64
CA ALA A 34 8.30 -9.73 5.54
C ALA A 34 8.23 -10.45 4.17
N TYR A 35 8.59 -9.78 3.07
CA TYR A 35 8.56 -10.37 1.72
C TYR A 35 9.44 -11.62 1.60
N ARG A 36 10.52 -11.70 2.38
CA ARG A 36 11.39 -12.89 2.43
C ARG A 36 10.68 -14.15 2.96
N TYR A 37 9.59 -13.96 3.70
CA TYR A 37 8.82 -15.06 4.31
C TYR A 37 7.50 -15.35 3.59
N LEU A 38 6.96 -14.39 2.83
CA LEU A 38 5.61 -14.46 2.25
C LEU A 38 5.52 -15.11 0.85
N GLY A 39 6.61 -15.68 0.35
CA GLY A 39 6.64 -16.39 -0.94
C GLY A 39 6.13 -15.54 -2.10
N ARG A 40 5.47 -16.14 -3.10
CA ARG A 40 4.99 -15.43 -4.31
C ARG A 40 3.77 -14.53 -4.09
N ALA A 41 3.14 -14.59 -2.92
CA ALA A 41 1.89 -13.90 -2.63
C ALA A 41 2.06 -12.71 -1.68
N HIS A 42 3.29 -12.21 -1.50
CA HIS A 42 3.62 -11.15 -0.55
C HIS A 42 2.69 -9.93 -0.66
N ASP A 43 2.50 -9.37 -1.85
CA ASP A 43 1.64 -8.20 -2.04
C ASP A 43 0.18 -8.49 -1.67
N ALA A 44 -0.33 -9.67 -2.09
CA ALA A 44 -1.71 -10.08 -1.81
C ALA A 44 -1.95 -10.31 -0.30
N THR A 45 -0.95 -10.77 0.44
CA THR A 45 -1.07 -10.96 1.90
C THR A 45 -1.15 -9.64 2.65
N PHE A 46 -0.40 -8.63 2.22
CA PHE A 46 -0.50 -7.28 2.80
C PHE A 46 -1.85 -6.63 2.44
N GLU A 47 -2.29 -6.73 1.19
CA GLU A 47 -3.62 -6.25 0.78
C GLU A 47 -4.75 -6.94 1.55
N LEU A 48 -4.65 -8.25 1.77
CA LEU A 48 -5.60 -9.00 2.59
C LEU A 48 -5.61 -8.54 4.05
N THR A 49 -4.42 -8.25 4.60
CA THR A 49 -4.29 -7.75 5.97
C THR A 49 -4.97 -6.39 6.11
N ASP A 50 -4.73 -5.48 5.17
CA ASP A 50 -5.41 -4.18 5.12
C ASP A 50 -6.92 -4.34 4.97
N ALA A 51 -7.38 -5.28 4.13
CA ALA A 51 -8.80 -5.55 3.93
C ALA A 51 -9.45 -6.05 5.23
N ILE A 52 -8.79 -6.92 6.00
CA ILE A 52 -9.28 -7.40 7.30
C ILE A 52 -9.35 -6.25 8.30
N LEU A 53 -8.32 -5.41 8.38
CA LEU A 53 -8.28 -4.28 9.32
C LEU A 53 -9.38 -3.25 9.04
N LEU A 54 -9.72 -3.04 7.77
CA LEU A 54 -10.77 -2.09 7.36
C LEU A 54 -12.18 -2.70 7.38
N THR A 55 -12.31 -4.03 7.31
CA THR A 55 -13.60 -4.70 7.25
C THR A 55 -14.02 -5.15 8.64
N ARG A 56 -14.97 -4.41 9.24
CA ARG A 56 -15.47 -4.67 10.60
C ARG A 56 -16.06 -6.08 10.79
N ASN A 57 -16.62 -6.65 9.73
CA ASN A 57 -17.20 -8.00 9.74
C ASN A 57 -17.13 -8.58 8.33
N ALA A 58 -16.18 -9.49 8.10
CA ALA A 58 -16.07 -10.23 6.85
C ALA A 58 -16.52 -11.67 7.09
N TYR A 59 -17.48 -12.13 6.31
CA TYR A 59 -18.04 -13.48 6.45
C TYR A 59 -17.33 -14.50 5.56
N SER A 60 -16.53 -14.04 4.59
CA SER A 60 -15.78 -14.91 3.70
C SER A 60 -14.55 -14.23 3.09
N LEU A 61 -13.62 -15.05 2.59
CA LEU A 61 -12.47 -14.58 1.83
C LEU A 61 -12.88 -13.91 0.51
N ALA A 62 -13.99 -14.35 -0.10
CA ALA A 62 -14.52 -13.75 -1.32
C ALA A 62 -14.95 -12.30 -1.07
N GLU A 63 -15.60 -12.02 0.05
CA GLU A 63 -15.99 -10.66 0.45
C GLU A 63 -14.76 -9.75 0.65
N LEU A 64 -13.70 -10.27 1.27
CA LEU A 64 -12.44 -9.53 1.42
C LEU A 64 -11.79 -9.23 0.07
N SER A 65 -11.84 -10.16 -0.89
CA SER A 65 -11.26 -9.97 -2.23
C SER A 65 -11.93 -8.86 -3.05
N LEU A 66 -13.13 -8.43 -2.66
CA LEU A 66 -13.84 -7.29 -3.26
C LEU A 66 -13.50 -5.96 -2.59
N SER A 67 -12.68 -5.96 -1.54
CA SER A 67 -12.30 -4.75 -0.83
C SER A 67 -11.49 -3.81 -1.74
N PRO A 68 -11.78 -2.49 -1.76
CA PRO A 68 -11.11 -1.53 -2.64
C PRO A 68 -9.61 -1.37 -2.34
N VAL A 69 -9.10 -1.97 -1.26
CA VAL A 69 -7.66 -1.98 -0.95
C VAL A 69 -6.87 -2.99 -1.76
N PHE A 70 -7.51 -3.98 -2.39
CA PHE A 70 -6.84 -4.85 -3.34
C PHE A 70 -6.51 -4.04 -4.60
N LYS A 71 -5.23 -3.70 -4.78
CA LYS A 71 -4.73 -2.94 -5.94
C LYS A 71 -4.29 -3.88 -7.07
N ARG A 72 -4.08 -5.15 -6.76
CA ARG A 72 -3.76 -6.17 -7.75
C ARG A 72 -4.95 -6.43 -8.66
N LYS A 73 -4.82 -6.06 -9.93
CA LYS A 73 -5.79 -6.44 -10.96
C LYS A 73 -5.55 -7.90 -11.34
N TRP A 74 -6.56 -8.75 -11.18
CA TRP A 74 -6.43 -10.17 -11.54
C TRP A 74 -6.26 -10.30 -13.06
N PRO A 75 -5.27 -11.04 -13.57
CA PRO A 75 -5.30 -11.39 -14.98
C PRO A 75 -6.59 -12.18 -15.23
N SER A 76 -7.46 -11.67 -16.09
CA SER A 76 -8.67 -12.40 -16.46
C SER A 76 -8.25 -13.74 -17.06
N ILE A 77 -8.83 -14.84 -16.59
CA ILE A 77 -8.58 -16.20 -17.12
C ILE A 77 -8.82 -16.25 -18.64
N TYR A 78 -9.76 -15.44 -19.15
CA TYR A 78 -10.04 -15.31 -20.57
C TYR A 78 -8.84 -14.78 -21.37
N ILE A 79 -8.03 -13.90 -20.78
CA ILE A 79 -6.89 -13.26 -21.46
C ILE A 79 -5.69 -14.21 -21.52
N LEU A 80 -5.45 -15.00 -20.47
CA LEU A 80 -4.42 -16.04 -20.47
C LEU A 80 -4.68 -17.10 -21.54
N ALA A 81 -5.95 -17.44 -21.77
CA ALA A 81 -6.35 -18.34 -22.85
C ALA A 81 -6.19 -17.74 -24.26
N LYS A 82 -6.11 -16.39 -24.38
CA LYS A 82 -5.98 -15.66 -25.65
C LYS A 82 -4.53 -15.32 -26.03
N GLY A 83 -3.56 -15.55 -25.14
CA GLY A 83 -2.13 -15.52 -25.48
C GLY A 83 -1.52 -14.15 -25.76
N ASP A 84 -2.18 -13.04 -25.40
CA ASP A 84 -1.68 -11.69 -25.62
C ASP A 84 -1.23 -11.05 -24.28
N PRO A 85 0.09 -11.02 -23.97
CA PRO A 85 0.61 -10.53 -22.69
C PRO A 85 0.72 -9.00 -22.61
N GLY A 86 0.39 -8.28 -23.69
CA GLY A 86 0.71 -6.85 -23.82
C GLY A 86 -0.26 -5.88 -23.17
N ASN A 87 -1.44 -6.32 -22.70
CA ASN A 87 -2.42 -5.37 -22.21
C ASN A 87 -3.42 -5.93 -21.20
N MET A 88 -3.76 -5.06 -20.24
CA MET A 88 -5.07 -4.98 -19.58
C MET A 88 -5.24 -5.65 -18.20
N VAL A 89 -4.71 -4.93 -17.23
CA VAL A 89 -5.37 -4.57 -15.97
C VAL A 89 -6.91 -4.47 -16.11
N ILE A 90 -7.68 -5.44 -15.59
CA ILE A 90 -9.15 -5.30 -15.44
C ILE A 90 -9.46 -4.27 -14.35
N ASN A 91 -10.08 -3.16 -14.73
CA ASN A 91 -10.76 -2.29 -13.77
C ASN A 91 -12.11 -2.94 -13.44
N LEU A 92 -12.20 -3.55 -12.26
CA LEU A 92 -13.50 -3.83 -11.64
C LEU A 92 -14.01 -2.48 -11.11
N ASN A 93 -15.07 -1.98 -11.73
CA ASN A 93 -15.83 -0.82 -11.27
C ASN A 93 -17.05 -1.32 -10.49
#